data_AF-A0A0W7TMY9-F1
#
_entry.id   AF-A0A0W7TMY9-F1
#
_cell.length_a   1.000
_cell.length_b   1.000
_cell.length_c   1.000
_cell.angle_alpha   90.00
_cell.angle_beta   90.00
_cell.angle_gamma   90.00
#
_symmetry.space_group_name_H-M   'P 1'
#
loop_
_entity.id
_entity.type
_entity.pdbx_description
1 polymer ?
#
loop_
_entity_poly.entity_id
_entity_poly.type
_entity_poly.pdbx_seq_one_letter_code
_entity_poly.pdbx_strand_id
1 'polypeptide(L)'
;MFQFYQNAFHARKTYEDTPPDSDDIHIMMDIYGVENLIGPGVAPGSGNSICCEIRFTDENEFCRAYGILTQESKSHSLEGPFP
;
A
#
# COMPACT_ATOMS: atom_id res chain seq x y z
N MET A 1 -4.84 -0.91 5.75
CA MET A 1 -3.72 -0.91 4.78
C MET A 1 -4.18 -1.26 3.36
N PHE A 2 -4.85 -2.39 3.09
CA PHE A 2 -5.37 -2.70 1.74
C PHE A 2 -6.30 -1.62 1.14
N GLN A 3 -7.25 -1.09 1.92
CA GLN A 3 -8.21 -0.08 1.44
C GLN A 3 -7.53 1.16 0.84
N PHE A 4 -6.36 1.54 1.36
CA PHE A 4 -5.58 2.66 0.83
C PHE A 4 -5.12 2.40 -0.61
N TYR A 5 -4.53 1.23 -0.86
CA TYR A 5 -4.12 0.81 -2.21
C TYR A 5 -5.32 0.63 -3.14
N GLN A 6 -6.44 0.15 -2.63
CA GLN A 6 -7.69 0.06 -3.39
C GLN A 6 -8.15 1.44 -3.86
N ASN A 7 -8.18 2.42 -2.94
CA ASN A 7 -8.62 3.77 -3.26
C ASN A 7 -7.65 4.48 -4.22
N ALA A 8 -6.34 4.36 -3.98
CA ALA A 8 -5.33 5.07 -4.77
C ALA A 8 -5.06 4.43 -6.15
N PHE A 9 -5.02 3.10 -6.23
CA PHE A 9 -4.50 2.38 -7.40
C PHE A 9 -5.46 1.34 -7.96
N HIS A 10 -6.73 1.37 -7.54
CA HIS A 10 -7.73 0.37 -7.91
C HIS A 10 -7.29 -1.07 -7.57
N ALA A 11 -6.48 -1.22 -6.52
CA ALA A 11 -6.02 -2.53 -6.08
C ALA A 11 -7.20 -3.47 -5.82
N ARG A 12 -7.11 -4.69 -6.36
CA ARG A 12 -8.10 -5.74 -6.15
C ARG A 12 -7.56 -6.76 -5.17
N LYS A 13 -8.34 -7.08 -4.14
CA LYS A 13 -7.99 -8.18 -3.24
C LYS A 13 -8.19 -9.49 -3.98
N THR A 14 -7.15 -10.31 -4.05
CA THR A 14 -7.21 -11.63 -4.71
C THR A 14 -7.29 -12.76 -3.70
N TYR A 15 -6.70 -12.58 -2.51
CA TYR A 15 -6.74 -13.55 -1.42
C TYR A 15 -6.48 -12.87 -0.07
N GLU A 16 -7.05 -13.43 0.99
CA GLU A 16 -6.84 -13.01 2.37
C GLU A 16 -6.91 -14.23 3.27
N ASP A 17 -5.87 -14.44 4.08
CA ASP A 17 -5.79 -15.58 4.99
C ASP A 17 -4.78 -15.32 6.12
N THR A 18 -4.85 -16.16 7.14
CA THR A 18 -3.86 -16.26 8.22
C THR A 18 -2.97 -17.47 7.94
N PRO A 19 -1.68 -17.29 7.59
CA PRO A 19 -0.79 -18.40 7.36
C PRO A 19 -0.75 -19.36 8.56
N PRO A 20 -0.50 -20.66 8.33
CA PRO A 20 -0.33 -21.61 9.42
C PRO A 20 0.71 -21.12 10.43
N ASP A 21 0.44 -21.30 11.72
CA ASP A 21 1.31 -20.93 12.83
C ASP A 21 1.57 -19.40 12.99
N SER A 22 0.70 -18.56 12.43
CA SER A 22 0.76 -17.11 12.57
C SER A 22 -0.61 -16.50 12.84
N ASP A 23 -0.68 -15.54 13.77
CA ASP A 23 -1.87 -14.72 14.01
C ASP A 23 -1.99 -13.55 13.01
N ASP A 24 -1.07 -13.47 12.04
CA ASP A 24 -0.94 -12.35 11.11
C ASP A 24 -1.79 -12.54 9.85
N ILE A 25 -2.65 -11.57 9.57
CA ILE A 25 -3.44 -11.54 8.34
C ILE A 25 -2.57 -11.14 7.16
N HIS A 26 -2.49 -12.02 6.16
CA HIS A 26 -1.83 -11.78 4.89
C HIS A 26 -2.88 -11.49 3.82
N ILE A 27 -2.67 -10.41 3.06
CA ILE A 27 -3.55 -9.99 1.97
C ILE A 27 -2.75 -9.99 0.67
N MET A 28 -3.18 -10.80 -0.29
CA MET A 28 -2.73 -10.69 -1.68
C MET A 28 -3.61 -9.68 -2.41
N MET A 29 -2.95 -8.77 -3.12
CA MET A 29 -3.61 -7.78 -3.95
C MET A 29 -2.98 -7.69 -5.33
N ASP A 30 -3.82 -7.45 -6.33
CA ASP A 30 -3.44 -7.14 -7.70
C ASP A 30 -3.50 -5.62 -7.90
N ILE A 31 -2.38 -5.03 -8.32
CA ILE A 31 -2.28 -3.63 -8.74
C ILE A 31 -1.83 -3.63 -10.20
N TYR A 32 -2.72 -3.25 -11.11
CA TYR A 32 -2.45 -3.15 -12.55
C TYR A 32 -1.78 -4.39 -13.17
N GLY A 33 -2.16 -5.61 -12.73
CA GLY A 33 -1.62 -6.87 -13.22
C GLY A 33 -0.39 -7.39 -12.47
N VAL A 34 0.03 -6.70 -11.40
CA VAL A 34 1.13 -7.12 -10.54
C VAL A 34 0.59 -7.54 -9.18
N GLU A 35 0.85 -8.80 -8.81
CA GLU A 35 0.47 -9.36 -7.52
C GLU A 35 1.46 -8.93 -6.42
N ASN A 36 0.93 -8.41 -5.32
CA ASN A 36 1.66 -7.92 -4.17
C ASN A 36 1.10 -8.57 -2.91
N LEU A 37 1.99 -9.08 -2.05
CA LEU A 37 1.64 -9.61 -0.73
C LEU A 37 1.85 -8.52 0.32
N ILE A 38 0.82 -8.22 1.11
CA ILE A 38 0.93 -7.41 2.32
C ILE A 38 0.72 -8.33 3.52
N GLY A 39 1.68 -8.34 4.44
CA GLY A 39 1.53 -8.93 5.76
C GLY A 39 2.03 -7.94 6.82
N PRO A 40 1.56 -8.04 8.08
CA PRO A 40 2.11 -7.26 9.19
C PRO A 40 3.56 -7.71 9.40
N GLY A 41 4.51 -6.87 8.99
CA GLY A 41 5.93 -7.13 9.22
C GLY A 41 6.29 -6.86 10.68
N VAL A 42 6.80 -7.87 11.39
CA VAL A 42 7.36 -7.71 12.76
C VAL A 42 8.78 -7.15 12.76
N ALA A 43 9.48 -7.19 11.63
CA ALA A 43 10.82 -6.67 11.50
C ALA A 43 10.78 -5.16 11.13
N PRO A 44 11.38 -4.27 11.93
CA PRO A 44 11.59 -2.89 11.49
C PRO A 44 12.41 -2.92 10.20
N GLY A 45 11.85 -2.35 9.13
CA GLY A 45 12.49 -2.35 7.81
C GLY A 45 13.90 -1.79 7.91
N SER A 46 14.90 -2.58 7.52
CA SER A 46 16.30 -2.19 7.57
C SER A 46 16.63 -1.20 6.45
N GLY A 47 16.26 0.08 6.60
CA GLY A 47 16.79 1.27 5.91
C GLY A 47 16.83 1.33 4.37
N ASN A 48 16.60 0.22 3.67
CA ASN A 48 16.64 0.09 2.23
C ASN A 48 15.19 0.05 1.75
N SER A 49 14.64 1.23 1.49
CA SER A 49 13.30 1.39 0.95
C SER A 49 13.22 0.68 -0.40
N ILE A 50 12.48 -0.44 -0.47
CA ILE A 50 12.04 -0.98 -1.75
C ILE A 50 10.91 -0.07 -2.23
N CYS A 51 11.14 0.63 -3.34
CA CYS A 51 10.14 1.52 -3.93
C CYS A 51 9.36 0.78 -5.01
N CYS A 52 8.03 0.81 -4.91
CA CYS A 52 7.14 0.41 -5.99
C CYS A 52 6.73 1.65 -6.79
N GLU A 53 7.19 1.76 -8.03
CA GLU A 53 6.83 2.85 -8.94
C GLU A 53 5.61 2.47 -9.79
N ILE A 54 4.59 3.32 -9.82
CA ILE A 54 3.43 3.18 -10.69
C ILE A 54 3.43 4.35 -11.67
N ARG A 55 3.41 4.03 -12.97
CA ARG A 55 3.35 5.02 -14.04
C ARG A 55 1.93 5.11 -14.58
N PHE A 56 1.48 6.34 -14.79
CA PHE A 56 0.17 6.63 -15.35
C PHE A 56 0.32 7.25 -16.74
N THR A 57 -0.53 6.84 -17.67
CA THR A 57 -0.69 7.49 -18.97
C THR A 57 -1.84 8.47 -18.99
N ASP A 58 -2.78 8.36 -18.03
CA ASP A 58 -3.91 9.27 -17.84
C ASP A 58 -3.63 10.23 -16.68
N GLU A 59 -3.69 11.53 -16.95
CA GLU A 59 -3.40 12.58 -15.97
C GLU A 59 -4.44 12.65 -14.85
N ASN A 60 -5.71 12.35 -15.13
CA ASN A 60 -6.76 12.37 -14.11
C ASN A 60 -6.61 11.21 -13.13
N GLU A 61 -6.22 10.03 -13.63
CA GLU A 61 -5.88 8.89 -12.77
C GLU A 61 -4.68 9.19 -11.87
N PHE A 62 -3.63 9.79 -12.44
CA PHE A 62 -2.48 10.26 -11.67
C PHE A 62 -2.90 11.24 -10.57
N CYS A 63 -3.63 12.30 -10.93
CA CYS A 63 -4.05 13.34 -9.98
C CYS A 63 -4.93 12.77 -8.86
N ARG A 64 -5.85 11.86 -9.18
CA ARG A 64 -6.69 11.16 -8.20
C ARG A 64 -5.85 10.34 -7.24
N ALA A 65 -4.98 9.48 -7.77
CA ALA A 65 -4.11 8.63 -6.97
C ALA A 65 -3.23 9.48 -6.04
N TYR A 66 -2.58 10.51 -6.60
CA TYR A 66 -1.70 11.41 -5.87
C TYR A 66 -2.43 12.19 -4.77
N GLY A 67 -3.67 12.62 -5.02
CA GLY A 67 -4.53 13.27 -4.02
C GLY A 67 -4.81 12.35 -2.82
N ILE A 68 -5.14 11.08 -3.07
CA ILE A 68 -5.40 10.08 -2.03
C ILE A 68 -4.13 9.80 -1.23
N LEU A 69 -2.99 9.61 -1.90
CA LEU A 69 -1.69 9.44 -1.24
C LEU A 69 -1.38 10.61 -0.31
N THR A 70 -1.58 11.84 -0.77
CA THR A 70 -1.30 13.06 0.00
C THR A 70 -2.22 13.21 1.22
N GLN A 71 -3.49 12.84 1.09
CA GLN A 71 -4.46 12.93 2.18
C GLN A 71 -4.18 11.89 3.27
N GLU A 72 -3.96 10.64 2.90
CA GLU A 72 -3.84 9.52 3.83
C GLU A 72 -2.41 9.38 4.40
N SER A 73 -1.36 9.80 3.69
CA SER A 73 0.01 9.84 4.22
C SER A 73 0.14 10.70 5.48
N LYS A 74 -0.66 11.77 5.58
CA LYS A 74 -0.72 12.61 6.79
C LYS A 74 -1.26 11.86 8.01
N SER A 75 -2.09 10.84 7.80
CA SER A 75 -2.66 10.00 8.87
C SER A 75 -1.72 8.88 9.32
N HIS A 76 -0.66 8.60 8.56
CA HIS A 76 0.26 7.48 8.78
C HIS A 76 1.74 7.89 8.92
N SER A 77 2.03 9.20 8.95
CA SER A 77 3.38 9.70 9.23
C SER A 77 3.72 9.51 10.71
N LEU A 78 4.80 8.76 10.98
CA LEU A 78 5.42 8.67 12.32
C LEU A 78 6.16 9.96 12.70
N GLU A 79 6.53 10.75 11.70
CA GLU A 79 6.96 12.12 11.89
C GLU A 79 5.68 12.98 11.94
N GLY A 80 5.30 13.42 13.14
CA GLY A 80 4.33 14.50 13.29
C GLY A 80 4.73 15.73 12.45
N PRO A 81 3.86 16.74 12.33
CA PRO A 81 4.23 17.95 11.58
C PRO A 81 5.59 18.44 12.07
N PHE A 82 6.56 18.53 11.15
CA PHE A 82 7.87 19.11 11.44
C PHE A 82 7.66 20.51 12.03
N PRO A 83 8.41 20.91 13.06
CA PRO A 83 8.26 22.22 13.70
C PRO A 83 8.55 23.39 12.76
#